data_AF-A0A952JW17-F1
#
_entry.id   AF-A0A952JW17-F1
#
_cell.length_a   1.000
_cell.length_b   1.000
_cell.length_c   1.000
_cell.angle_alpha   90.00
_cell.angle_beta   90.00
_cell.angle_gamma   90.00
#
_symmetry.space_group_name_H-M   'P 1'
#
loop_
_entity.id
_entity.type
_entity.pdbx_description
1 polymer ?
#
loop_
_entity_poly.entity_id
_entity_poly.type
_entity_poly.pdbx_seq_one_letter_code
_entity_poly.pdbx_strand_id
1 'polypeptide(L)'
;MQHQPNRFFVLVETDKETTNSVFYFLREIKKSVFIEPTKDILEKYVLKENEVFIVKPLISEAPTQNINGVETATIEKMLVDIFCDDVIFSAQQGAEMRTIFIETFRKYTINQSKMLRYADRRRKKEELNQFVKTISNLWQQ
;
A
#
# COMPACT_ATOMS: atom_id res chain seq x y z
N MET A 1 -10.60 -11.36 -17.41
CA MET A 1 -11.17 -11.12 -16.08
C MET A 1 -10.39 -12.00 -15.11
N GLN A 2 -9.42 -11.43 -14.40
CA GLN A 2 -8.57 -12.18 -13.48
C GLN A 2 -9.40 -12.43 -12.21
N HIS A 3 -9.73 -13.69 -11.91
CA HIS A 3 -10.43 -14.05 -10.68
C HIS A 3 -9.53 -13.68 -9.50
N GLN A 4 -9.76 -12.50 -8.89
CA GLN A 4 -9.19 -12.19 -7.59
C GLN A 4 -9.99 -13.01 -6.57
N PRO A 5 -9.38 -13.98 -5.87
CA PRO A 5 -10.07 -14.68 -4.79
C PRO A 5 -10.54 -13.67 -3.75
N ASN A 6 -11.70 -13.93 -3.13
CA ASN A 6 -12.32 -13.06 -2.12
C ASN A 6 -11.48 -13.03 -0.83
N ARG A 7 -10.39 -12.27 -0.84
CA ARG A 7 -9.42 -12.13 0.25
C ARG A 7 -9.21 -10.67 0.58
N PHE A 8 -9.31 -10.35 1.86
CA PHE A 8 -9.17 -8.99 2.36
C PHE A 8 -7.90 -8.86 3.17
N PHE A 9 -7.03 -7.94 2.76
CA PHE A 9 -5.88 -7.52 3.54
C PHE A 9 -6.22 -6.24 4.30
N VAL A 10 -6.01 -6.25 5.61
CA VAL A 10 -6.12 -5.06 6.46
C VAL A 10 -4.71 -4.62 6.84
N LEU A 11 -4.26 -3.52 6.25
CA LEU A 11 -2.97 -2.93 6.61
C LEU A 11 -3.14 -2.06 7.86
N VAL A 12 -2.33 -2.32 8.88
CA VAL A 12 -2.26 -1.54 10.11
C VAL A 12 -0.87 -0.96 10.21
N GLU A 13 -0.77 0.35 10.01
CA GLU A 13 0.49 1.07 10.11
C GLU A 13 0.59 1.76 11.46
N THR A 14 1.76 1.68 12.07
CA THR A 14 1.98 2.10 13.47
C THR A 14 3.31 2.82 13.59
N ASP A 15 3.52 3.57 14.67
CA ASP A 15 4.88 4.02 14.99
C ASP A 15 5.80 2.81 15.16
N LYS A 16 7.03 2.93 14.67
CA LYS A 16 8.01 1.82 14.64
C LYS A 16 8.18 1.13 15.99
N GLU A 17 8.15 1.90 17.07
CA GLU A 17 8.32 1.41 18.44
C GLU A 17 7.10 0.60 18.94
N THR A 18 5.93 0.80 18.31
CA THR A 18 4.65 0.19 18.71
C THR A 18 4.22 -1.00 17.85
N THR A 19 4.92 -1.26 16.73
CA THR A 19 4.56 -2.29 15.75
C THR A 19 4.41 -3.67 16.38
N ASN A 20 5.35 -4.08 17.23
CA ASN A 20 5.29 -5.36 17.92
C ASN A 20 4.12 -5.44 18.90
N SER A 21 3.87 -4.36 19.66
CA SER A 21 2.77 -4.32 20.63
C SER A 21 1.42 -4.49 19.94
N VAL A 22 1.20 -3.80 18.82
CA VAL A 22 -0.03 -3.93 18.03
C VAL A 22 -0.17 -5.32 17.42
N PHE A 23 0.92 -5.90 16.93
CA PHE A 23 0.92 -7.28 16.45
C PHE A 23 0.50 -8.28 17.54
N TYR A 24 1.10 -8.22 18.73
CA TYR A 24 0.76 -9.13 19.83
C TYR A 24 -0.68 -8.94 20.29
N PHE A 25 -1.16 -7.69 20.39
CA PHE A 25 -2.55 -7.41 20.68
C PHE A 25 -3.51 -8.07 19.67
N LEU A 26 -3.27 -7.90 18.37
CA LEU A 26 -4.09 -8.51 17.31
C LEU A 26 -4.06 -10.05 17.39
N ARG A 27 -2.90 -10.63 17.74
CA ARG A 27 -2.78 -12.07 17.98
C ARG A 27 -3.58 -12.55 19.18
N GLU A 28 -3.58 -11.82 20.29
CA GLU A 28 -4.32 -12.17 21.51
C GLU A 28 -5.82 -12.22 21.25
N ILE A 29 -6.35 -11.29 20.44
CA ILE A 29 -7.74 -11.30 20.00
C ILE A 29 -8.01 -12.26 18.82
N LYS A 30 -7.07 -13.18 18.55
CA LYS A 30 -7.17 -14.26 17.56
C LYS A 30 -7.35 -13.80 16.11
N LYS A 31 -6.83 -12.63 15.74
CA LYS A 31 -6.75 -12.24 14.33
C LYS A 31 -5.62 -12.98 13.62
N SER A 32 -5.83 -13.35 12.36
CA SER A 32 -4.75 -13.77 11.47
C SER A 32 -3.90 -12.55 11.14
N VAL A 33 -2.70 -12.47 11.72
CA VAL A 33 -1.87 -11.27 11.66
C VAL A 33 -0.42 -11.61 11.40
N PHE A 34 0.25 -10.79 10.58
CA PHE A 34 1.66 -10.90 10.24
C PHE A 34 2.35 -9.54 10.38
N ILE A 35 3.61 -9.55 10.82
CA ILE A 35 4.49 -8.38 10.73
C ILE A 35 5.29 -8.50 9.44
N GLU A 36 5.20 -7.49 8.58
CA GLU A 36 6.00 -7.35 7.35
C GLU A 36 6.31 -8.69 6.66
N PRO A 37 5.27 -9.45 6.24
CA PRO A 37 5.44 -10.82 5.77
C PRO A 37 6.28 -10.84 4.49
N THR A 38 7.14 -11.86 4.38
CA THR A 38 7.82 -12.15 3.11
C THR A 38 6.85 -12.78 2.11
N LYS A 39 7.24 -12.79 0.84
CA LYS A 39 6.48 -13.48 -0.22
C LYS A 39 6.20 -14.94 0.12
N ASP A 40 7.19 -15.66 0.67
CA ASP A 40 7.04 -17.05 1.10
C ASP A 40 6.00 -17.20 2.20
N ILE A 41 5.96 -16.26 3.15
CA ILE A 41 4.95 -16.27 4.22
C ILE A 41 3.55 -16.04 3.65
N LEU A 42 3.39 -15.06 2.75
CA LEU A 42 2.12 -14.79 2.09
C LEU A 42 1.62 -16.00 1.28
N GLU A 43 2.50 -16.63 0.51
CA GLU A 43 2.13 -17.77 -0.33
C GLU A 43 1.81 -19.04 0.48
N LYS A 44 2.44 -19.28 1.63
CA LYS A 44 2.24 -20.53 2.38
C LYS A 44 1.16 -20.44 3.46
N TYR A 45 1.03 -19.28 4.10
CA TYR A 45 0.23 -19.15 5.32
C TYR A 45 -1.00 -18.26 5.13
N VAL A 46 -0.96 -17.27 4.25
CA VAL A 46 -2.09 -16.35 4.05
C VAL A 46 -3.17 -16.96 3.14
N LEU A 47 -2.82 -17.90 2.25
CA LEU A 47 -3.79 -18.49 1.32
C LEU A 47 -5.01 -19.19 1.98
N LYS A 48 -4.93 -19.51 3.27
CA LYS A 48 -5.96 -20.24 4.04
C LYS A 48 -6.97 -19.34 4.76
N GLU A 49 -6.76 -18.03 4.75
CA GLU A 49 -7.53 -17.08 5.55
C GLU A 49 -8.30 -16.09 4.66
N ASN A 50 -9.52 -15.71 5.07
CA ASN A 50 -10.36 -14.78 4.31
C ASN A 50 -10.04 -13.31 4.62
N GLU A 51 -9.59 -13.01 5.84
CA GLU A 51 -9.18 -11.68 6.31
C GLU A 51 -7.82 -11.81 7.01
N VAL A 52 -6.83 -11.03 6.55
CA VAL A 52 -5.48 -11.04 7.10
C VAL A 52 -5.04 -9.63 7.44
N PHE A 53 -4.55 -9.45 8.66
CA PHE A 53 -3.97 -8.22 9.14
C PHE A 53 -2.47 -8.21 8.86
N ILE A 54 -1.96 -7.12 8.29
CA ILE A 54 -0.54 -6.89 8.12
C ILE A 54 -0.16 -5.67 8.93
N VAL A 55 0.68 -5.86 9.95
CA VAL A 55 1.20 -4.78 10.77
C VAL A 55 2.56 -4.38 10.23
N LYS A 56 2.77 -3.08 10.02
CA LYS A 56 4.06 -2.54 9.60
C LYS A 56 4.31 -1.13 10.16
N PRO A 57 5.57 -0.67 10.18
CA PRO A 57 5.86 0.71 10.55
C PRO A 57 5.29 1.70 9.53
N LEU A 58 4.71 2.79 10.03
CA LEU A 58 4.35 3.95 9.24
C LEU A 58 5.62 4.68 8.81
N ILE A 59 5.79 4.88 7.51
CA ILE A 59 6.93 5.63 6.97
C ILE A 59 6.71 7.13 7.28
N SER A 60 7.78 7.84 7.66
CA SER A 60 7.69 9.26 7.98
C SER A 60 7.16 10.08 6.80
N GLU A 61 6.37 11.10 7.11
CA GLU A 61 5.68 11.96 6.13
C GLU A 61 4.77 11.22 5.15
N ALA A 62 4.38 9.98 5.47
CA ALA A 62 3.36 9.27 4.73
C ALA A 62 2.07 10.11 4.68
N PRO A 63 1.49 10.31 3.49
CA PRO A 63 0.32 11.17 3.38
C PRO A 63 -0.93 10.43 3.87
N THR A 64 -1.42 10.86 5.02
CA THR A 64 -2.64 10.36 5.66
C THR A 64 -3.74 11.43 5.63
N GLN A 65 -4.95 11.00 5.95
CA GLN A 65 -6.13 11.83 6.12
C GLN A 65 -6.95 11.28 7.28
N ASN A 66 -7.69 12.14 7.98
CA ASN A 66 -8.63 11.71 9.00
C ASN A 66 -10.02 11.53 8.39
N ILE A 67 -10.59 10.34 8.51
CA ILE A 67 -11.97 10.04 8.12
C ILE A 67 -12.69 9.51 9.37
N ASN A 68 -13.70 10.24 9.83
CA ASN A 68 -14.51 9.86 11.00
C ASN A 68 -13.68 9.51 12.25
N GLY A 69 -12.61 10.26 12.52
CA GLY A 69 -11.73 10.03 13.66
C GLY A 69 -10.66 8.96 13.43
N VAL A 70 -10.66 8.28 12.27
CA VAL A 70 -9.67 7.27 11.93
C VAL A 70 -8.66 7.85 10.94
N GLU A 71 -7.38 7.78 11.30
CA GLU A 71 -6.29 8.12 10.38
C GLU A 71 -6.15 7.01 9.32
N THR A 72 -6.23 7.40 8.06
CA THR A 72 -6.23 6.47 6.92
C THR A 72 -5.36 6.98 5.78
N ALA A 73 -4.98 6.08 4.89
CA ALA A 73 -4.16 6.42 3.73
C ALA A 73 -4.89 7.36 2.77
N THR A 74 -4.15 8.32 2.22
CA THR A 74 -4.59 9.07 1.03
C THR A 74 -4.40 8.23 -0.22
N ILE A 75 -5.02 8.65 -1.33
CA ILE A 75 -4.83 8.00 -2.62
C ILE A 75 -3.39 8.12 -3.13
N GLU A 76 -2.71 9.25 -2.85
CA GLU A 76 -1.28 9.43 -3.14
C GLU A 76 -0.44 8.36 -2.45
N LYS A 77 -0.73 8.09 -1.17
CA LYS A 77 -0.05 7.06 -0.40
C LYS A 77 -0.26 5.69 -1.02
N MET A 78 -1.52 5.33 -1.31
CA MET A 78 -1.87 4.03 -1.89
C MET A 78 -1.15 3.77 -3.21
N LEU A 79 -1.08 4.76 -4.10
CA LEU A 79 -0.36 4.65 -5.37
C LEU A 79 1.13 4.36 -5.16
N VAL A 80 1.78 5.12 -4.28
CA VAL A 80 3.20 4.91 -3.95
C VAL A 80 3.42 3.55 -3.29
N ASP A 81 2.51 3.13 -2.41
CA ASP A 81 2.64 1.87 -1.69
C ASP A 81 2.53 0.66 -2.62
N ILE A 82 1.56 0.67 -3.56
CA ILE A 82 1.44 -0.33 -4.62
C ILE A 82 2.70 -0.38 -5.49
N PHE A 83 3.29 0.77 -5.80
CA PHE A 83 4.49 0.85 -6.63
C PHE A 83 5.75 0.33 -5.91
N CYS A 84 5.85 0.54 -4.60
CA CYS A 84 7.08 0.29 -3.85
C CYS A 84 7.12 -1.08 -3.14
N ASP A 85 5.98 -1.74 -2.93
CA ASP A 85 5.87 -2.96 -2.13
C ASP A 85 5.24 -4.09 -2.96
N ASP A 86 6.08 -4.77 -3.74
CA ASP A 86 5.70 -5.86 -4.64
C ASP A 86 5.37 -7.17 -3.90
N VAL A 87 5.68 -7.24 -2.60
CA VAL A 87 5.34 -8.38 -1.75
C VAL A 87 3.89 -8.26 -1.29
N ILE A 88 3.54 -7.18 -0.59
CA ILE A 88 2.18 -6.97 -0.08
C ILE A 88 1.20 -6.76 -1.24
N PHE A 89 1.58 -5.99 -2.25
CA PHE A 89 0.73 -5.67 -3.41
C PHE A 89 1.05 -6.54 -4.63
N SER A 90 1.54 -7.77 -4.41
CA SER A 90 1.89 -8.71 -5.48
C SER A 90 0.76 -8.94 -6.50
N ALA A 91 -0.49 -9.00 -6.03
CA ALA A 91 -1.68 -9.17 -6.87
C ALA A 91 -2.01 -7.92 -7.73
N GLN A 92 -1.50 -6.76 -7.36
CA GLN A 92 -1.69 -5.50 -8.08
C GLN A 92 -0.51 -5.18 -8.99
N GLN A 93 0.54 -6.00 -9.08
CA GLN A 93 1.68 -5.71 -9.93
C GLN A 93 1.38 -5.88 -11.44
N GLY A 94 2.28 -5.39 -12.29
CA GLY A 94 2.18 -5.57 -13.74
C GLY A 94 1.09 -4.71 -14.40
N ALA A 95 0.22 -5.35 -15.20
CA ALA A 95 -0.85 -4.66 -15.93
C ALA A 95 -1.91 -4.05 -15.00
N GLU A 96 -2.15 -4.67 -13.84
CA GLU A 96 -3.11 -4.17 -12.86
C GLU A 96 -2.63 -2.84 -12.26
N MET A 97 -1.35 -2.73 -11.87
CA MET A 97 -0.78 -1.47 -11.36
C MET A 97 -0.95 -0.34 -12.37
N ARG A 98 -0.64 -0.59 -13.65
CA ARG A 98 -0.85 0.40 -14.71
C ARG A 98 -2.30 0.84 -14.80
N THR A 99 -3.24 -0.11 -14.71
CA THR A 99 -4.68 0.17 -14.76
C THR A 99 -5.11 0.99 -13.56
N ILE A 100 -4.69 0.64 -12.34
CA ILE A 100 -4.98 1.39 -11.11
C ILE A 100 -4.50 2.83 -11.23
N PHE A 101 -3.25 3.06 -11.67
CA PHE A 101 -2.72 4.42 -11.83
C PHE A 101 -3.49 5.24 -12.88
N ILE A 102 -3.73 4.66 -14.07
CA ILE A 102 -4.44 5.34 -15.16
C ILE A 102 -5.86 5.73 -14.70
N GLU A 103 -6.58 4.79 -14.12
CA GLU A 103 -7.95 5.01 -13.67
C GLU A 103 -8.01 6.01 -12.51
N THR A 104 -7.01 6.00 -11.64
CA THR A 104 -6.90 6.95 -10.54
C THR A 104 -6.67 8.38 -11.06
N PHE A 105 -5.70 8.57 -11.97
CA PHE A 105 -5.45 9.88 -12.59
C PHE A 105 -6.61 10.39 -13.42
N ARG A 106 -7.43 9.49 -13.98
CA ARG A 106 -8.63 9.85 -14.74
C ARG A 106 -9.79 10.29 -13.85
N LYS A 107 -9.96 9.68 -12.68
CA LYS A 107 -11.13 9.87 -11.80
C LYS A 107 -10.91 10.87 -10.67
N TYR A 108 -9.67 11.04 -10.22
CA TYR A 108 -9.36 11.81 -9.03
C TYR A 108 -8.29 12.86 -9.31
N THR A 109 -8.38 13.98 -8.61
CA THR A 109 -7.29 14.98 -8.58
C THR A 109 -6.22 14.50 -7.62
N ILE A 110 -5.00 14.31 -8.12
CA ILE A 110 -3.86 13.80 -7.33
C ILE A 110 -2.88 14.93 -7.04
N ASN A 111 -2.49 15.07 -5.77
CA ASN A 111 -1.42 15.97 -5.37
C ASN A 111 -0.06 15.34 -5.69
N GLN A 112 0.45 15.65 -6.88
CA GLN A 112 1.71 15.11 -7.40
C GLN A 112 2.91 15.38 -6.51
N SER A 113 3.03 16.60 -5.95
CA SER A 113 4.13 16.97 -5.06
C SER A 113 4.11 16.14 -3.78
N LYS A 114 2.93 15.93 -3.18
CA LYS A 114 2.75 15.08 -1.99
C LYS A 114 3.10 13.61 -2.30
N MET A 115 2.64 13.10 -3.44
CA MET A 115 2.95 11.73 -3.89
C MET A 115 4.46 11.53 -4.11
N LEU A 116 5.11 12.43 -4.85
CA LEU A 116 6.55 12.36 -5.12
C LEU A 116 7.40 12.54 -3.86
N ARG A 117 7.01 13.39 -2.92
CA ARG A 117 7.69 13.52 -1.62
C ARG A 117 7.62 12.21 -0.84
N TYR A 118 6.47 11.54 -0.84
CA TYR A 118 6.35 10.25 -0.17
C TYR A 118 7.17 9.15 -0.87
N ALA A 119 7.17 9.12 -2.20
CA ALA A 119 8.03 8.22 -2.96
C ALA A 119 9.53 8.44 -2.69
N ASP A 120 9.94 9.69 -2.42
CA ASP A 120 11.31 10.04 -2.01
C ASP A 120 11.67 9.42 -0.66
N ARG A 121 10.77 9.47 0.32
CA ARG A 121 10.94 8.79 1.62
C ARG A 121 11.07 7.27 1.45
N ARG A 122 10.47 6.70 0.41
CA ARG A 122 10.62 5.29 0.02
C ARG A 122 11.78 5.01 -0.93
N ARG A 123 12.60 6.02 -1.27
CA ARG A 123 13.75 5.95 -2.21
C ARG A 123 13.35 5.44 -3.60
N LYS A 124 12.16 5.84 -4.06
CA LYS A 124 11.55 5.41 -5.32
C LYS A 124 11.03 6.56 -6.18
N LYS A 125 11.46 7.79 -5.88
CA LYS A 125 10.95 9.00 -6.54
C LYS A 125 11.28 9.01 -8.03
N GLU A 126 12.54 8.74 -8.39
CA GLU A 126 13.00 8.75 -9.76
C GLU A 126 12.32 7.65 -10.58
N GLU A 127 12.25 6.43 -10.06
CA GLU A 127 11.58 5.32 -10.76
C GLU A 127 10.08 5.55 -10.90
N LEU A 128 9.42 6.06 -9.85
CA LEU A 128 7.99 6.39 -9.91
C LEU A 128 7.73 7.47 -10.95
N ASN A 129 8.55 8.52 -10.99
CA ASN A 129 8.41 9.61 -11.95
C ASN A 129 8.60 9.10 -13.40
N GLN A 130 9.59 8.23 -13.63
CA GLN A 130 9.77 7.59 -14.94
C GLN A 130 8.57 6.73 -15.31
N PHE A 131 8.08 5.88 -14.40
CA PHE A 131 6.91 5.05 -14.60
C PHE A 131 5.68 5.88 -14.98
N VAL A 132 5.40 6.93 -14.20
CA VAL A 132 4.27 7.82 -14.40
C VAL A 132 4.30 8.50 -15.77
N LYS A 133 5.47 8.94 -16.24
CA LYS A 133 5.64 9.48 -17.60
C LYS A 133 5.32 8.49 -18.71
N THR A 134 5.41 7.18 -18.46
CA THR A 134 5.02 6.15 -19.45
C THR A 134 3.51 5.93 -19.55
N ILE A 135 2.75 6.34 -18.54
CA ILE A 135 1.31 6.07 -18.43
C ILE A 135 0.45 7.34 -18.55
N SER A 136 1.04 8.52 -18.38
CA SER A 136 0.30 9.77 -18.40
C SER A 136 1.16 10.92 -18.94
N ASN A 137 0.63 11.62 -19.94
CA ASN A 137 1.19 12.89 -20.42
C ASN A 137 0.78 14.08 -19.55
N LEU A 138 -0.10 13.88 -18.55
CA LEU A 138 -0.63 14.95 -17.69
C LEU A 138 0.41 15.56 -16.73
N TRP A 139 1.64 15.05 -16.75
CA TRP A 139 2.77 15.48 -15.91
C TRP A 139 3.75 16.41 -16.65
N GLN A 140 3.40 16.89 -17.86
CA GLN A 140 4.26 17.74 -18.70
C GLN A 140 3.95 19.24 -18.64
N GLN A 141 3.27 19.75 -17.60
CA GLN A 141 3.08 21.20 -17.42
C GLN A 141 4.03 21.77 -16.37
#